data_AF-A0A7L0BF04-F1
#
_entry.id   AF-A0A7L0BF04-F1
#
_cell.length_a   1.000
_cell.length_b   1.000
_cell.length_c   1.000
_cell.angle_alpha   90.00
_cell.angle_beta   90.00
_cell.angle_gamma   90.00
#
_symmetry.space_group_name_H-M   'P 1'
#
loop_
_entity.id
_entity.type
_entity.pdbx_description
1 polymer ?
#
loop_
_entity_poly.entity_id
_entity_poly.type
_entity_poly.pdbx_seq_one_letter_code
_entity_poly.pdbx_strand_id
1 'polypeptide(L)'
;GCCGSEAEHRLYAALFQRYNQFVRPVKNVSDPDEVNQIMETNLWLKHIWNDYKLRWNPADYGGAEFIRVPSGQIWKPDIVLYNNAVGDFQVDDKTKALLKYTGDVTWIPPAIFKSSCKIDVTYFPFDYQNCTMKFGSWSYDKAKIDLVLIGSTMNLKDYWESGEWAIIKAPGYKHDIKYNCCEEIYPDITYSLYIRRLPLFYTINMIIPCLLISFLTVLVFYLPSDCGEKVTLCISVLLSLTVFLLVITETIPSTSLVIPLIGEYLLFTMIFVTLSIVITVFVLNVHYRTPKTHTMPVWVRTIFLNLLPRIMFMTRPASDEENNQKPKPFFTSEFSNLNCFNSSETKCCKDGFVCQDTACSCCQYQRMKFSDFSGNLTRSSSSESVDPLLSLSVLSPEMRDAIESVKYIAENMKMQNEAKEIQDDWKYVAMVIDRIFLWVFILVCILGTAGLFLQPLMAGDEM
;
A
#
# COMPACT_ATOMS: atom_id res chain seq x y z
N GLY A 1 53.45 41.78 31.88
CA GLY A 1 53.63 40.47 31.24
C GLY A 1 54.10 39.43 32.23
N CYS A 2 55.36 39.50 32.69
CA CYS A 2 56.01 38.40 33.42
C CYS A 2 55.58 38.19 34.88
N CYS A 3 55.17 39.23 35.64
CA CYS A 3 54.81 39.05 37.06
C CYS A 3 53.53 38.22 37.30
N GLY A 4 52.59 38.19 36.34
CA GLY A 4 51.36 37.40 36.46
C GLY A 4 51.63 35.90 36.39
N SER A 5 52.42 35.44 35.41
CA SER A 5 52.74 34.02 35.25
C SER A 5 53.61 33.45 36.36
N GLU A 6 54.52 34.22 36.95
CA GLU A 6 55.36 33.74 38.06
C GLU A 6 54.53 33.52 39.35
N ALA A 7 53.59 34.44 39.63
CA ALA A 7 52.66 34.31 40.75
C ALA A 7 51.69 33.13 40.57
N GLU A 8 51.16 32.92 39.36
CA GLU A 8 50.32 31.77 39.02
C GLU A 8 51.08 30.44 39.16
N HIS A 9 52.33 30.38 38.72
CA HIS A 9 53.17 29.18 38.86
C HIS A 9 53.45 28.85 40.34
N ARG A 10 53.72 29.86 41.17
CA ARG A 10 53.90 29.70 42.62
C ARG A 10 52.62 29.23 43.31
N LEU A 11 51.46 29.76 42.89
CA LEU A 11 50.15 29.34 43.40
C LEU A 11 49.87 27.87 43.05
N TYR A 12 50.10 27.47 41.80
CA TYR A 12 49.91 26.09 41.34
C TYR A 12 50.75 25.11 42.17
N ALA A 13 52.05 25.40 42.36
CA ALA A 13 52.93 24.54 43.14
C ALA A 13 52.51 24.41 44.61
N ALA A 14 51.99 25.49 45.21
CA ALA A 14 51.51 25.49 46.59
C ALA A 14 50.21 24.69 46.77
N LEU A 15 49.27 24.80 45.82
CA LEU A 15 47.97 24.11 45.88
C LEU A 15 48.11 22.58 45.80
N PHE A 16 49.02 22.07 44.97
CA PHE A 16 49.14 20.63 44.70
C PHE A 16 50.23 19.93 45.53
N GLN A 17 50.95 20.63 46.41
CA GLN A 17 52.05 20.05 47.20
C GLN A 17 51.63 18.93 48.17
N ARG A 18 50.35 18.90 48.59
CA ARG A 18 49.78 17.89 49.51
C ARG A 18 48.38 17.40 49.09
N TYR A 19 48.04 17.50 47.81
CA TYR A 19 46.72 17.10 47.33
C TYR A 19 46.70 15.59 47.03
N ASN A 20 45.87 14.84 47.74
CA ASN A 20 45.72 13.40 47.53
C ASN A 20 44.54 13.13 46.59
N GLN A 21 44.85 12.69 45.37
CA GLN A 21 43.86 12.41 44.32
C GLN A 21 43.13 11.05 44.47
N PHE A 22 43.48 10.21 45.46
CA PHE A 22 43.11 8.77 45.46
C PHE A 22 42.35 8.23 46.68
N VAL A 23 41.85 9.05 47.60
CA VAL A 23 40.77 8.60 48.51
C VAL A 23 39.46 8.69 47.71
N ARG A 24 38.82 7.63 47.18
CA ARG A 24 39.04 6.16 47.22
C ARG A 24 39.33 5.56 45.81
N PRO A 25 39.90 4.34 45.72
CA PRO A 25 40.20 3.57 44.48
C PRO A 25 39.20 2.38 44.30
N VAL A 26 39.08 1.57 43.23
CA VAL A 26 39.92 1.11 42.10
C VAL A 26 38.99 0.75 40.89
N LYS A 27 39.44 -0.10 39.96
CA LYS A 27 39.35 -0.04 38.48
C LYS A 27 38.52 -1.14 37.77
N ASN A 28 38.23 -0.85 36.48
CA ASN A 28 37.95 -1.70 35.30
C ASN A 28 36.54 -2.33 35.19
N VAL A 29 35.91 -2.53 34.02
CA VAL A 29 36.27 -3.37 32.85
C VAL A 29 35.42 -2.95 31.61
N SER A 30 35.93 -3.19 30.40
CA SER A 30 35.37 -2.86 29.07
C SER A 30 34.52 -3.98 28.43
N ASP A 31 33.93 -3.65 27.26
CA ASP A 31 33.31 -4.47 26.20
C ASP A 31 31.81 -4.78 26.36
N PRO A 32 31.04 -5.11 25.29
CA PRO A 32 31.23 -4.94 23.84
C PRO A 32 30.07 -4.16 23.16
N ASP A 33 30.25 -3.81 21.89
CA ASP A 33 29.21 -3.33 20.96
C ASP A 33 28.21 -4.44 20.61
N GLU A 34 26.94 -4.09 20.38
CA GLU A 34 26.19 -4.52 19.19
C GLU A 34 24.78 -3.87 19.12
N VAL A 35 24.43 -3.51 17.87
CA VAL A 35 23.19 -2.98 17.27
C VAL A 35 21.94 -3.02 18.17
N ASN A 36 21.52 -1.90 18.76
CA ASN A 36 20.33 -1.82 19.59
C ASN A 36 19.69 -0.42 19.57
N GLN A 37 18.46 -0.28 20.09
CA GLN A 37 17.68 0.95 20.20
C GLN A 37 18.39 2.05 21.03
N ILE A 38 19.33 2.74 20.38
CA ILE A 38 20.28 3.64 21.01
C ILE A 38 20.06 5.05 20.49
N MET A 39 20.04 6.01 21.41
CA MET A 39 20.08 7.43 21.11
C MET A 39 21.47 7.98 21.42
N GLU A 40 22.16 8.44 20.39
CA GLU A 40 23.45 9.10 20.50
C GLU A 40 23.29 10.62 20.63
N THR A 41 23.95 11.21 21.63
CA THR A 41 23.88 12.66 21.91
C THR A 41 25.25 13.23 22.23
N ASN A 42 25.56 14.40 21.68
CA ASN A 42 26.73 15.19 22.04
C ASN A 42 26.35 16.19 23.12
N LEU A 43 26.82 15.97 24.35
CA LEU A 43 26.46 16.80 25.50
C LEU A 43 27.69 17.45 26.13
N TRP A 44 27.48 18.67 26.63
CA TRP A 44 28.44 19.37 27.48
C TRP A 44 27.94 19.30 28.92
N LEU A 45 28.63 18.54 29.77
CA LEU A 45 28.24 18.40 31.16
C LEU A 45 28.82 19.53 32.00
N LYS A 46 27.98 20.46 32.45
CA LYS A 46 28.45 21.57 33.30
C LYS A 46 28.35 21.20 34.77
N HIS A 47 29.49 20.88 35.38
CA HIS A 47 29.60 20.60 36.81
C HIS A 47 30.17 21.82 37.55
N ILE A 48 29.53 22.20 38.65
CA ILE A 48 30.00 23.24 39.57
C ILE A 48 29.94 22.67 40.98
N TRP A 49 31.06 22.72 41.71
CA TRP A 49 31.14 22.34 43.11
C TRP A 49 32.11 23.26 43.86
N ASN A 50 32.11 23.21 45.19
CA ASN A 50 33.03 23.99 46.01
C ASN A 50 34.05 23.06 46.70
N ASP A 51 35.33 23.38 46.59
CA ASP A 51 36.42 22.72 47.31
C ASP A 51 37.10 23.72 48.25
N TYR A 52 37.01 23.46 49.55
CA TYR A 52 37.59 24.31 50.58
C TYR A 52 39.12 24.32 50.59
N LYS A 53 39.78 23.28 50.05
CA LYS A 53 41.24 23.19 49.96
C LYS A 53 41.80 23.99 48.78
N LEU A 54 40.98 24.32 47.79
CA LEU A 54 41.36 25.06 46.59
C LEU A 54 41.04 26.55 46.70
N ARG A 55 41.14 27.12 47.91
CA ARG A 55 40.93 28.55 48.19
C ARG A 55 42.25 29.26 48.36
N TRP A 56 42.35 30.48 47.84
CA TRP A 56 43.53 31.34 48.03
C TRP A 56 43.11 32.81 48.11
N ASN A 57 43.99 33.65 48.64
CA ASN A 57 43.79 35.08 48.68
C ASN A 57 44.45 35.74 47.47
N PRO A 58 43.69 36.41 46.57
CA PRO A 58 44.25 37.05 45.38
C PRO A 58 45.35 38.08 45.69
N ALA A 59 45.28 38.76 46.85
CA ALA A 59 46.26 39.76 47.25
C ALA A 59 47.69 39.19 47.37
N ASP A 60 47.83 37.93 47.81
CA ASP A 60 49.12 37.26 48.02
C ASP A 60 49.72 36.69 46.72
N TYR A 61 48.91 36.61 45.67
CA TYR A 61 49.25 35.98 44.38
C TYR A 61 49.01 36.91 43.20
N GLY A 62 49.37 38.20 43.34
CA GLY A 62 49.39 39.14 42.23
C GLY A 62 48.02 39.47 41.63
N GLY A 63 46.94 39.34 42.42
CA GLY A 63 45.56 39.58 41.98
C GLY A 63 44.94 38.46 41.16
N ALA A 64 45.55 37.27 41.10
CA ALA A 64 45.01 36.15 40.34
C ALA A 64 43.70 35.62 40.97
N GLU A 65 42.58 35.80 40.27
CA GLU A 65 41.26 35.32 40.73
C GLU A 65 40.88 33.94 40.18
N PHE A 66 41.48 33.55 39.04
CA PHE A 66 41.15 32.33 38.32
C PHE A 66 42.41 31.57 37.91
N ILE A 67 42.38 30.24 37.99
CA ILE A 67 43.43 29.37 37.47
C ILE A 67 42.80 28.18 36.75
N ARG A 68 43.47 27.69 35.70
CA ARG A 68 43.04 26.52 34.93
C ARG A 68 43.92 25.33 35.29
N VAL A 69 43.32 24.26 35.78
CA VAL A 69 44.02 23.05 36.22
C VAL A 69 43.55 21.84 35.43
N PRO A 70 44.40 20.86 35.12
CA PRO A 70 43.96 19.59 34.53
C PRO A 70 42.96 18.88 35.46
N SER A 71 41.85 18.37 34.92
CA SER A 71 40.82 17.69 35.74
C SER A 71 41.33 16.43 36.44
N GLY A 72 42.36 15.77 35.89
CA GLY A 72 42.98 14.60 36.49
C GLY A 72 43.75 14.86 37.80
N GLN A 73 44.05 16.12 38.13
CA GLN A 73 44.80 16.46 39.36
C GLN A 73 43.91 16.93 40.51
N ILE A 74 42.61 17.13 40.25
CA ILE A 74 41.63 17.55 41.25
C ILE A 74 40.62 16.44 41.49
N TRP A 75 40.00 16.43 42.67
CA TRP A 75 38.83 15.60 42.92
C TRP A 75 37.67 16.08 42.03
N LYS A 76 36.93 15.12 41.48
CA LYS A 76 35.74 15.35 40.67
C LYS A 76 34.65 14.34 41.03
N PRO A 77 33.36 14.72 40.94
CA PRO A 77 32.25 13.80 41.18
C PRO A 77 32.14 12.76 40.05
N ASP A 78 31.70 11.54 40.41
CA ASP A 78 31.48 10.41 39.51
C ASP A 78 30.06 10.40 38.92
N ILE A 79 29.75 11.42 38.11
CA ILE A 79 28.46 11.51 37.42
C ILE A 79 28.45 10.55 36.23
N VAL A 80 27.53 9.58 36.25
CA VAL A 80 27.40 8.51 35.26
C VAL A 80 25.99 8.48 34.69
N LEU A 81 25.87 8.12 33.41
CA LEU A 81 24.60 7.80 32.76
C LEU A 81 24.20 6.35 33.08
N TYR A 82 23.14 6.15 33.86
CA TYR A 82 22.71 4.80 34.28
C TYR A 82 22.13 3.97 33.13
N ASN A 83 21.41 4.60 32.21
CA ASN A 83 20.79 3.92 31.07
C ASN A 83 21.69 3.92 29.82
N ASN A 84 23.02 3.84 30.01
CA ASN A 84 23.97 3.72 28.91
C ASN A 84 23.79 2.37 28.20
N ALA A 85 23.82 2.38 26.88
CA ALA A 85 23.63 1.19 26.05
C ALA A 85 24.94 0.65 25.47
N VAL A 86 25.94 1.52 25.26
CA VAL A 86 27.22 1.19 24.61
C VAL A 86 28.34 2.06 25.18
N GLY A 87 29.52 1.46 25.37
CA GLY A 87 30.77 2.16 25.67
C GLY A 87 31.04 2.42 27.15
N ASP A 88 32.14 3.13 27.42
CA ASP A 88 32.61 3.44 28.77
C ASP A 88 31.64 4.40 29.49
N PHE A 89 31.34 4.08 30.74
CA PHE A 89 30.49 4.92 31.61
C PHE A 89 31.18 6.21 32.07
N GLN A 90 32.50 6.33 31.86
CA GLN A 90 33.29 7.47 32.32
C GLN A 90 33.53 8.49 31.19
N VAL A 91 33.42 9.76 31.57
CA VAL A 91 33.69 10.89 30.68
C VAL A 91 35.20 11.11 30.55
N ASP A 92 35.65 11.41 29.33
CA ASP A 92 37.06 11.63 29.01
C ASP A 92 37.65 12.84 29.78
N ASP A 93 38.71 12.59 30.55
CA ASP A 93 39.31 13.56 31.50
C ASP A 93 40.35 14.52 30.88
N LYS A 94 40.29 14.76 29.57
CA LYS A 94 41.33 15.55 28.88
C LYS A 94 41.16 17.06 29.04
N THR A 95 40.01 17.53 29.53
CA THR A 95 39.70 18.95 29.66
C THR A 95 40.24 19.56 30.96
N LYS A 96 40.47 20.87 30.95
CA LYS A 96 40.88 21.62 32.14
C LYS A 96 39.66 22.13 32.91
N ALA A 97 39.73 22.09 34.23
CA ALA A 97 38.77 22.74 35.11
C ALA A 97 39.19 24.19 35.40
N LEU A 98 38.21 25.06 35.61
CA LEU A 98 38.39 26.44 36.03
C LEU A 98 38.18 26.54 37.54
N LEU A 99 39.21 26.95 38.26
CA LEU A 99 39.15 27.24 39.69
C LEU A 99 39.02 28.74 39.92
N LYS A 100 38.15 29.13 40.83
CA LYS A 100 38.03 30.49 41.36
C LYS A 100 38.63 30.55 42.77
N TYR A 101 39.17 31.71 43.16
CA TYR A 101 39.80 31.92 44.48
C TYR A 101 38.89 31.57 45.69
N THR A 102 37.57 31.62 45.50
CA THR A 102 36.53 31.24 46.49
C THR A 102 36.44 29.72 46.74
N GLY A 103 37.15 28.91 45.94
CA GLY A 103 37.09 27.45 45.95
C GLY A 103 36.02 26.88 45.02
N ASP A 104 35.32 27.72 44.26
CA ASP A 104 34.35 27.25 43.27
C ASP A 104 35.10 26.67 42.06
N VAL A 105 34.79 25.41 41.77
CA VAL A 105 35.35 24.65 40.66
C VAL A 105 34.29 24.50 39.59
N THR A 106 34.60 24.88 38.35
CA THR A 106 33.74 24.65 37.18
C THR A 106 34.45 23.73 36.20
N TRP A 107 33.82 22.61 35.86
CA TRP A 107 34.34 21.66 34.88
C TRP A 107 33.27 21.36 33.84
N ILE A 108 33.64 21.47 32.55
CA ILE A 108 32.72 21.32 31.41
C ILE A 108 33.33 20.38 30.38
N PRO A 109 33.31 19.05 30.61
CA PRO A 109 33.74 18.09 29.61
C PRO A 109 32.67 17.91 28.51
N PRO A 110 33.06 17.84 27.23
CA PRO A 110 32.22 17.28 26.18
C PRO A 110 32.22 15.75 26.27
N ALA A 111 31.05 15.14 26.09
CA ALA A 111 30.90 13.68 26.06
C ALA A 111 29.86 13.27 25.02
N ILE A 112 30.11 12.12 24.40
CA ILE A 112 29.16 11.46 23.52
C ILE A 112 28.45 10.38 24.34
N PHE A 113 27.15 10.52 24.54
CA PHE A 113 26.34 9.57 25.30
C PHE A 113 25.48 8.74 24.37
N LYS A 114 25.51 7.42 24.57
CA LYS A 114 24.69 6.43 23.87
C LYS A 114 23.65 5.88 24.84
N SER A 115 22.53 6.58 24.97
CA SER A 115 21.46 6.16 25.89
C SER A 115 20.55 5.10 25.29
N SER A 116 20.11 4.14 26.10
CA SER A 116 19.04 3.21 25.73
C SER A 116 17.69 3.93 25.83
N CYS A 117 16.95 3.93 24.73
CA CYS A 117 15.62 4.53 24.64
C CYS A 117 14.65 3.57 23.96
N LYS A 118 13.48 3.36 24.56
CA LYS A 118 12.41 2.57 23.93
C LYS A 118 11.70 3.46 22.91
N ILE A 119 11.69 3.01 21.65
CA ILE A 119 11.06 3.71 20.53
C ILE A 119 9.71 3.04 20.25
N ASP A 120 8.65 3.85 20.12
CA ASP A 120 7.33 3.38 19.68
C ASP A 120 7.11 3.75 18.21
N VAL A 121 6.97 2.74 17.36
CA VAL A 121 6.87 2.90 15.89
C VAL A 121 5.43 2.76 15.36
N THR A 122 4.42 2.77 16.23
CA THR A 122 3.01 2.57 15.84
C THR A 122 2.56 3.53 14.74
N TYR A 123 2.90 4.82 14.87
CA TYR A 123 2.49 5.88 13.93
C TYR A 123 3.59 6.32 12.96
N PHE A 124 4.56 5.45 12.66
CA PHE A 124 5.64 5.77 11.72
C PHE A 124 5.09 6.25 10.34
N PRO A 125 5.61 7.35 9.74
CA PRO A 125 6.69 8.24 10.16
C PRO A 125 6.21 9.53 10.90
N PHE A 126 4.95 9.58 11.33
CA PHE A 126 4.34 10.69 12.06
C PHE A 126 4.45 10.47 13.58
N ASP A 127 5.61 10.00 14.03
CA ASP A 127 5.85 9.55 15.39
C ASP A 127 6.44 10.64 16.30
N TYR A 128 6.05 10.56 17.57
CA TYR A 128 6.67 11.29 18.68
C TYR A 128 7.43 10.29 19.55
N GLN A 129 8.65 10.65 19.94
CA GLN A 129 9.48 9.80 20.79
C GLN A 129 9.80 10.53 22.09
N ASN A 130 9.80 9.78 23.19
CA ASN A 130 10.18 10.27 24.51
C ASN A 130 11.38 9.46 25.02
N CYS A 131 12.57 10.02 24.86
CA CYS A 131 13.81 9.40 25.30
C CYS A 131 14.30 10.03 26.58
N THR A 132 14.66 9.20 27.55
CA THR A 132 15.15 9.64 28.86
C THR A 132 16.64 9.41 29.01
N MET A 133 17.35 10.34 29.64
CA MET A 133 18.74 10.20 30.04
C MET A 133 18.83 10.38 31.56
N LYS A 134 19.31 9.35 32.26
CA LYS A 134 19.35 9.31 33.72
C LYS A 134 20.79 9.45 34.22
N PHE A 135 21.12 10.64 34.73
CA PHE A 135 22.43 10.94 35.32
C PHE A 135 22.38 10.84 36.84
N GLY A 136 23.38 10.24 37.45
CA GLY A 136 23.49 10.16 38.91
C GLY A 136 24.93 9.93 39.36
N SER A 137 25.19 10.12 40.65
CA SER A 137 26.44 9.65 41.23
C SER A 137 26.41 8.13 41.32
N TRP A 138 27.48 7.45 40.92
CA TRP A 138 27.53 6.00 41.00
C TRP A 138 27.76 5.50 42.43
N SER A 139 28.69 6.14 43.15
CA SER A 139 29.20 5.62 44.43
C SER A 139 28.64 6.34 45.65
N TYR A 140 28.23 7.60 45.52
CA TYR A 140 27.87 8.44 46.65
C TYR A 140 26.36 8.51 46.86
N ASP A 141 25.96 8.40 48.11
CA ASP A 141 24.60 8.58 48.60
C ASP A 141 24.24 10.07 48.74
N LYS A 142 22.94 10.34 48.89
CA LYS A 142 22.38 11.69 49.00
C LYS A 142 22.97 12.50 50.15
N ALA A 143 23.40 11.85 51.24
CA ALA A 143 24.00 12.54 52.38
C ALA A 143 25.42 13.06 52.09
N LYS A 144 26.12 12.51 51.09
CA LYS A 144 27.47 12.93 50.70
C LYS A 144 27.47 13.84 49.49
N ILE A 145 26.74 13.49 48.44
CA ILE A 145 26.60 14.30 47.23
C ILE A 145 25.11 14.56 47.01
N ASP A 146 24.73 15.84 46.99
CA ASP A 146 23.39 16.25 46.61
C ASP A 146 23.42 16.96 45.24
N LEU A 147 22.68 16.42 44.28
CA LEU A 147 22.63 16.97 42.93
C LEU A 147 21.58 18.08 42.85
N VAL A 148 21.95 19.23 42.29
CA VAL A 148 21.05 20.38 42.10
C VAL A 148 21.12 20.83 40.65
N LEU A 149 19.95 20.97 40.01
CA LEU A 149 19.87 21.48 38.66
C LEU A 149 20.11 23.00 38.63
N ILE A 150 20.89 23.47 37.67
CA ILE A 150 21.11 24.91 37.44
C ILE A 150 19.85 25.56 36.85
N GLY A 151 19.11 24.83 36.01
CA GLY A 151 17.84 25.24 35.42
C GLY A 151 16.90 24.04 35.23
N SER A 152 15.62 24.29 34.98
CA SER A 152 14.60 23.24 34.85
C SER A 152 14.59 22.53 33.50
N THR A 153 15.28 23.07 32.49
CA THR A 153 15.35 22.51 31.13
C THR A 153 16.79 22.42 30.64
N MET A 154 17.04 21.48 29.74
CA MET A 154 18.32 21.39 29.05
C MET A 154 18.57 22.66 28.21
N ASN A 155 19.81 23.15 28.22
CA ASN A 155 20.18 24.33 27.44
C ASN A 155 20.32 23.96 25.95
N LEU A 156 19.49 24.54 25.11
CA LEU A 156 19.48 24.33 23.65
C LEU A 156 20.07 25.53 22.87
N LYS A 157 20.72 26.50 23.55
CA LYS A 157 21.21 27.72 22.91
C LYS A 157 22.24 27.47 21.81
N ASP A 158 23.14 26.51 22.05
CA ASP A 158 24.20 26.12 21.10
C ASP A 158 23.84 24.82 20.35
N TYR A 159 22.54 24.53 20.23
CA TYR A 159 22.04 23.34 19.53
C TYR A 159 22.18 23.50 18.01
N TRP A 160 22.73 22.48 17.35
CA TRP A 160 22.73 22.37 15.90
C TRP A 160 21.51 21.59 15.45
N GLU A 161 20.64 22.23 14.65
CA GLU A 161 19.39 21.63 14.21
C GLU A 161 19.61 20.35 13.38
N SER A 162 18.86 19.30 13.73
CA SER A 162 18.85 18.06 12.95
C SER A 162 17.84 18.15 11.81
N GLY A 163 18.19 17.60 10.64
CA GLY A 163 17.31 17.53 9.47
C GLY A 163 16.24 16.43 9.55
N GLU A 164 16.32 15.54 10.54
CA GLU A 164 15.39 14.41 10.70
C GLU A 164 14.49 14.55 11.94
N TRP A 165 14.98 15.17 13.01
CA TRP A 165 14.31 15.23 14.31
C TRP A 165 14.22 16.66 14.82
N ALA A 166 13.03 17.06 15.26
CA ALA A 166 12.78 18.32 15.94
C ALA A 166 12.60 18.10 17.45
N ILE A 167 13.37 18.81 18.27
CA ILE A 167 13.21 18.79 19.74
C ILE A 167 12.05 19.72 20.11
N ILE A 168 11.02 19.18 20.75
CA ILE A 168 9.85 19.95 21.21
C ILE A 168 10.09 20.46 22.63
N LYS A 169 10.51 19.56 23.54
CA LYS A 169 10.77 19.89 24.95
C LYS A 169 11.87 18.99 25.52
N ALA A 170 12.63 19.54 26.45
CA ALA A 170 13.73 18.87 27.14
C ALA A 170 13.77 19.17 28.65
N PRO A 171 12.73 18.83 29.44
CA PRO A 171 12.73 19.05 30.89
C PRO A 171 13.72 18.16 31.65
N GLY A 172 14.21 18.66 32.77
CA GLY A 172 15.03 17.92 33.74
C GLY A 172 14.31 17.79 35.08
N TYR A 173 14.31 16.58 35.65
CA TYR A 173 13.68 16.26 36.93
C TYR A 173 14.69 15.63 37.88
N LYS A 174 14.69 16.06 39.14
CA LYS A 174 15.46 15.43 40.22
C LYS A 174 14.61 14.36 40.89
N HIS A 175 15.21 13.19 41.12
CA HIS A 175 14.60 12.12 41.90
C HIS A 175 15.56 11.69 43.02
N ASP A 176 14.97 11.25 44.13
CA ASP A 176 15.68 10.65 45.25
C ASP A 176 15.15 9.23 45.40
N ILE A 177 15.90 8.25 44.89
CA ILE A 177 15.43 6.87 44.75
C ILE A 177 16.24 5.98 45.70
N LYS A 178 15.54 5.06 46.39
CA LYS A 178 16.17 3.97 47.13
C LYS A 178 16.22 2.74 46.24
N TYR A 179 17.43 2.22 45.99
CA TYR A 179 17.63 1.00 45.20
C TYR A 179 17.51 -0.24 46.09
N ASN A 180 17.12 -1.38 45.52
CA ASN A 180 16.98 -2.64 46.27
C ASN A 180 18.33 -3.20 46.77
N CYS A 181 19.45 -2.80 46.17
CA CYS A 181 20.79 -3.26 46.54
C CYS A 181 21.36 -2.57 47.79
N CYS A 182 20.89 -1.36 48.12
CA CYS A 182 21.49 -0.51 49.15
C CYS A 182 20.42 0.02 50.11
N GLU A 183 20.80 0.28 51.36
CA GLU A 183 19.86 0.79 52.37
C GLU A 183 19.67 2.31 52.26
N GLU A 184 20.64 3.00 51.66
CA GLU A 184 20.71 4.43 51.47
C GLU A 184 19.90 4.95 50.26
N ILE A 185 19.63 6.26 50.26
CA ILE A 185 18.94 6.97 49.19
C ILE A 185 19.98 7.59 48.25
N TYR A 186 19.79 7.40 46.95
CA TYR A 186 20.67 7.93 45.91
C TYR A 186 19.93 8.98 45.08
N PRO A 187 20.52 10.17 44.86
CA PRO A 187 19.92 11.21 44.03
C PRO A 187 20.30 11.01 42.56
N ASP A 188 19.34 11.22 41.67
CA ASP A 188 19.54 11.22 40.22
C ASP A 188 18.80 12.37 39.55
N ILE A 189 19.29 12.78 38.38
CA ILE A 189 18.68 13.77 37.51
C ILE A 189 18.33 13.08 36.20
N THR A 190 17.05 13.06 35.87
CA THR A 190 16.54 12.51 34.61
C THR A 190 16.13 13.65 33.68
N TYR A 191 16.76 13.70 32.50
CA TYR A 191 16.31 14.55 31.39
C TYR A 191 15.42 13.75 30.46
N SER A 192 14.26 14.30 30.11
CA SER A 192 13.33 13.71 29.14
C SER A 192 13.35 14.53 27.87
N LEU A 193 13.77 13.93 26.76
CA LEU A 193 13.79 14.52 25.43
C LEU A 193 12.54 14.09 24.68
N TYR A 194 11.65 15.03 24.44
CA TYR A 194 10.47 14.84 23.60
C TYR A 194 10.79 15.35 22.20
N ILE A 195 10.93 14.42 21.26
CA ILE A 195 11.35 14.68 19.88
C ILE A 195 10.28 14.22 18.90
N ARG A 196 10.17 14.92 17.77
CA ARG A 196 9.25 14.60 16.67
C ARG A 196 10.02 14.39 15.39
N ARG A 197 9.67 13.34 14.64
CA ARG A 197 10.24 13.08 13.32
C ARG A 197 9.70 14.04 12.27
N LEU A 198 10.56 14.47 11.34
CA LEU A 198 10.16 15.20 10.13
C LEU A 198 9.78 14.19 9.03
N PRO A 199 8.50 14.08 8.63
CA PRO A 199 8.00 12.92 7.88
C PRO A 199 8.24 12.99 6.36
N LEU A 200 8.77 14.09 5.83
CA LEU A 200 8.78 14.39 4.40
C LEU A 200 9.50 13.32 3.57
N PHE A 201 10.67 12.86 4.04
CA PHE A 201 11.48 11.85 3.36
C PHE A 201 10.72 10.53 3.18
N TYR A 202 10.12 10.03 4.27
CA TYR A 202 9.36 8.78 4.26
C TYR A 202 8.02 8.91 3.53
N THR A 203 7.40 10.09 3.58
CA THR A 203 6.16 10.36 2.84
C THR A 203 6.39 10.22 1.33
N ILE A 204 7.45 10.84 0.81
CA ILE A 204 7.76 10.80 -0.63
C ILE A 204 8.26 9.42 -1.07
N ASN A 205 9.16 8.81 -0.30
CA ASN A 205 9.86 7.60 -0.74
C ASN A 205 9.18 6.27 -0.34
N MET A 206 8.29 6.27 0.65
CA MET A 206 7.58 5.07 1.09
C MET A 206 6.06 5.18 0.91
N ILE A 207 5.43 6.25 1.42
CA ILE A 207 3.96 6.35 1.42
C ILE A 207 3.42 6.52 -0.01
N ILE A 208 3.96 7.45 -0.80
CA ILE A 208 3.48 7.72 -2.17
C ILE A 208 3.59 6.46 -3.07
N PRO A 209 4.74 5.76 -3.17
CA PRO A 209 4.83 4.53 -3.97
C PRO A 209 3.85 3.45 -3.50
N CYS A 210 3.70 3.27 -2.19
CA CYS A 210 2.78 2.28 -1.62
C CYS A 210 1.31 2.57 -2.00
N LEU A 211 0.89 3.83 -1.94
CA LEU A 211 -0.45 4.24 -2.38
C LEU A 211 -0.62 4.04 -3.89
N LEU A 212 0.36 4.44 -4.71
CA LEU A 212 0.30 4.23 -6.17
C LEU A 212 0.17 2.75 -6.53
N ILE A 213 0.95 1.88 -5.88
CA ILE A 213 0.89 0.44 -6.12
C ILE A 213 -0.46 -0.13 -5.70
N SER A 214 -1.02 0.32 -4.57
CA SER A 214 -2.36 -0.09 -4.13
C SER A 214 -3.45 0.25 -5.17
N PHE A 215 -3.36 1.39 -5.85
CA PHE A 215 -4.28 1.72 -6.95
C PHE A 215 -4.09 0.83 -8.18
N LEU A 216 -2.84 0.43 -8.50
CA LEU A 216 -2.56 -0.49 -9.60
C LEU A 216 -3.21 -1.87 -9.38
N THR A 217 -3.36 -2.32 -8.12
CA THR A 217 -4.01 -3.60 -7.80
C THR A 217 -5.46 -3.67 -8.28
N VAL A 218 -6.17 -2.54 -8.21
CA VAL A 218 -7.58 -2.41 -8.63
C VAL A 218 -7.67 -2.28 -10.15
N LEU A 219 -6.72 -1.57 -10.77
CA LEU A 219 -6.68 -1.35 -12.22
C LEU A 219 -6.59 -2.66 -13.02
N VAL A 220 -6.04 -3.73 -12.43
CA VAL A 220 -6.01 -5.08 -12.98
C VAL A 220 -7.39 -5.55 -13.47
N PHE A 221 -8.46 -5.30 -12.70
CA PHE A 221 -9.82 -5.74 -13.04
C PHE A 221 -10.46 -4.89 -14.14
N TYR A 222 -9.82 -3.79 -14.52
CA TYR A 222 -10.25 -2.96 -15.65
C TYR A 222 -9.68 -3.45 -16.97
N LEU A 223 -8.56 -4.17 -16.96
CA LEU A 223 -7.87 -4.64 -18.16
C LEU A 223 -8.63 -5.79 -18.83
N PRO A 224 -8.88 -5.75 -20.16
CA PRO A 224 -9.55 -6.82 -20.86
C PRO A 224 -8.72 -8.11 -20.87
N SER A 225 -9.39 -9.24 -20.71
CA SER A 225 -8.76 -10.57 -20.67
C SER A 225 -8.16 -11.00 -22.02
N ASP A 226 -8.56 -10.39 -23.14
CA ASP A 226 -8.01 -10.67 -24.47
C ASP A 226 -6.53 -10.26 -24.62
N CYS A 227 -6.03 -9.33 -23.79
CA CYS A 227 -4.69 -8.78 -23.90
C CYS A 227 -3.58 -9.71 -23.36
N GLY A 228 -3.92 -10.75 -22.58
CA GLY A 228 -2.95 -11.69 -22.00
C GLY A 228 -2.06 -11.14 -20.87
N GLU A 229 -1.89 -9.82 -20.76
CA GLU A 229 -0.96 -9.18 -19.79
C GLU A 229 -1.51 -9.02 -18.36
N LYS A 230 -2.73 -9.48 -18.11
CA LYS A 230 -3.41 -9.31 -16.81
C LYS A 230 -2.64 -9.98 -15.68
N VAL A 231 -2.14 -11.20 -15.89
CA VAL A 231 -1.38 -11.96 -14.89
C VAL A 231 0.00 -11.33 -14.66
N THR A 232 0.67 -10.89 -15.73
CA THR A 232 1.97 -10.19 -15.65
C THR A 232 1.88 -8.98 -14.74
N LEU A 233 0.87 -8.12 -14.93
CA LEU A 233 0.66 -6.94 -14.10
C LEU A 233 0.47 -7.31 -12.62
N CYS A 234 -0.34 -8.33 -12.32
CA CYS A 234 -0.55 -8.76 -10.93
C CYS A 234 0.73 -9.26 -10.26
N ILE A 235 1.52 -10.09 -10.96
CA ILE A 235 2.76 -10.65 -10.41
C ILE A 235 3.79 -9.54 -10.17
N SER A 236 3.95 -8.61 -11.11
CA SER A 236 4.86 -7.45 -10.94
C SER A 236 4.46 -6.60 -9.73
N VAL A 237 3.17 -6.37 -9.52
CA VAL A 237 2.65 -5.63 -8.37
C VAL A 237 2.91 -6.37 -7.05
N LEU A 238 2.68 -7.69 -6.99
CA LEU A 238 2.96 -8.50 -5.81
C LEU A 238 4.45 -8.50 -5.43
N LEU A 239 5.33 -8.66 -6.43
CA LEU A 239 6.78 -8.64 -6.22
C LEU A 239 7.24 -7.28 -5.70
N SER A 240 6.73 -6.19 -6.31
CA SER A 240 7.04 -4.83 -5.88
C SER A 240 6.61 -4.59 -4.43
N LEU A 241 5.40 -4.98 -4.04
CA LEU A 241 4.94 -4.89 -2.64
C LEU A 241 5.82 -5.68 -1.68
N THR A 242 6.26 -6.87 -2.07
CA THR A 242 7.14 -7.71 -1.24
C THR A 242 8.50 -7.05 -1.03
N VAL A 243 9.07 -6.41 -2.06
CA VAL A 243 10.32 -5.63 -1.94
C VAL A 243 10.12 -4.42 -1.03
N PHE A 244 9.02 -3.68 -1.17
CA PHE A 244 8.73 -2.55 -0.27
C PHE A 244 8.55 -2.98 1.19
N LEU A 245 7.89 -4.12 1.42
CA LEU A 245 7.76 -4.69 2.76
C LEU A 245 9.14 -5.04 3.33
N LEU A 246 10.02 -5.68 2.54
CA LEU A 246 11.39 -6.00 2.97
C LEU A 246 12.16 -4.75 3.39
N VAL A 247 12.14 -3.70 2.55
CA VAL A 247 12.78 -2.42 2.87
C VAL A 247 12.25 -1.85 4.19
N ILE A 248 10.94 -1.91 4.42
CA ILE A 248 10.35 -1.41 5.68
C ILE A 248 10.83 -2.25 6.86
N THR A 249 10.82 -3.58 6.75
CA THR A 249 11.28 -4.46 7.83
C THR A 249 12.75 -4.27 8.18
N GLU A 250 13.60 -3.85 7.23
CA GLU A 250 15.00 -3.50 7.49
C GLU A 250 15.15 -2.12 8.14
N THR A 251 14.25 -1.16 7.85
CA THR A 251 14.31 0.20 8.42
C THR A 251 13.76 0.31 9.84
N ILE A 252 12.80 -0.54 10.23
CA ILE A 252 12.21 -0.54 11.57
C ILE A 252 12.97 -1.48 12.51
N PRO A 253 13.07 -1.16 13.81
CA PRO A 253 13.64 -2.09 14.77
C PRO A 253 12.76 -3.36 14.86
N SER A 254 13.38 -4.52 15.08
CA SER A 254 12.72 -5.81 15.25
C SER A 254 12.02 -5.96 16.62
N THR A 255 11.19 -5.00 16.99
CA THR A 255 10.38 -5.06 18.21
C THR A 255 9.06 -5.78 17.96
N SER A 256 8.71 -6.73 18.83
CA SER A 256 7.42 -7.45 18.80
C SER A 256 6.30 -6.78 19.58
N LEU A 257 6.56 -5.62 20.21
CA LEU A 257 5.58 -4.93 21.07
C LEU A 257 4.43 -4.33 20.28
N VAL A 258 4.74 -3.70 19.15
CA VAL A 258 3.79 -2.99 18.30
C VAL A 258 4.17 -3.17 16.84
N ILE A 259 3.17 -3.29 15.97
CA ILE A 259 3.36 -3.35 14.51
C ILE A 259 3.10 -1.93 13.96
N PRO A 260 3.99 -1.36 13.13
CA PRO A 260 3.73 -0.07 12.50
C PRO A 260 2.49 -0.14 11.61
N LEU A 261 1.71 0.93 11.60
CA LEU A 261 0.49 1.03 10.79
C LEU A 261 0.75 0.86 9.28
N ILE A 262 1.90 1.35 8.80
CA ILE A 262 2.32 1.14 7.41
C ILE A 262 2.62 -0.33 7.10
N GLY A 263 3.14 -1.08 8.08
CA GLY A 263 3.38 -2.52 7.97
C GLY A 263 2.06 -3.30 7.93
N GLU A 264 1.10 -2.91 8.77
CA GLU A 264 -0.26 -3.46 8.73
C GLU A 264 -0.94 -3.19 7.38
N TYR A 265 -0.82 -1.96 6.85
CA TYR A 265 -1.35 -1.60 5.54
C TYR A 265 -0.72 -2.41 4.40
N LEU A 266 0.60 -2.60 4.42
CA LEU A 266 1.30 -3.41 3.42
C LEU A 266 0.92 -4.90 3.50
N LEU A 267 0.75 -5.43 4.70
CA LEU A 267 0.30 -6.80 4.88
C LEU A 267 -1.14 -6.97 4.38
N PHE A 268 -2.03 -6.04 4.73
CA PHE A 268 -3.39 -5.99 4.21
C PHE A 268 -3.41 -5.97 2.68
N THR A 269 -2.69 -5.03 2.05
CA THR A 269 -2.61 -4.95 0.58
C THR A 269 -2.01 -6.20 -0.05
N MET A 270 -1.01 -6.85 0.56
CA MET A 270 -0.45 -8.11 0.09
C MET A 270 -1.49 -9.25 0.12
N ILE A 271 -2.29 -9.38 1.18
CA ILE A 271 -3.40 -10.34 1.24
C ILE A 271 -4.43 -10.04 0.14
N PHE A 272 -4.78 -8.78 -0.09
CA PHE A 272 -5.71 -8.41 -1.15
C PHE A 272 -5.17 -8.69 -2.56
N VAL A 273 -3.89 -8.43 -2.81
CA VAL A 273 -3.25 -8.72 -4.11
C VAL A 273 -3.20 -10.22 -4.39
N THR A 274 -2.88 -11.03 -3.38
CA THR A 274 -2.89 -12.49 -3.55
C THR A 274 -4.29 -13.02 -3.85
N LEU A 275 -5.33 -12.51 -3.16
CA LEU A 275 -6.72 -12.85 -3.46
C LEU A 275 -7.13 -12.38 -4.87
N SER A 276 -6.68 -11.18 -5.28
CA SER A 276 -6.89 -10.67 -6.64
C SER A 276 -6.31 -11.60 -7.70
N ILE A 277 -5.07 -12.08 -7.53
CA ILE A 277 -4.44 -13.04 -8.46
C ILE A 277 -5.27 -14.32 -8.59
N VAL A 278 -5.75 -14.89 -7.49
CA VAL A 278 -6.59 -16.10 -7.54
C VAL A 278 -7.87 -15.85 -8.32
N ILE A 279 -8.51 -14.69 -8.11
CA ILE A 279 -9.72 -14.31 -8.85
C ILE A 279 -9.43 -14.05 -10.33
N THR A 280 -8.33 -13.38 -10.68
CA THR A 280 -8.01 -13.11 -12.10
C THR A 280 -7.73 -14.40 -12.86
N VAL A 281 -7.02 -15.37 -12.26
CA VAL A 281 -6.83 -16.70 -12.84
C VAL A 281 -8.18 -17.42 -13.01
N PHE A 282 -9.09 -17.31 -12.04
CA PHE A 282 -10.43 -17.86 -12.17
C PHE A 282 -11.22 -17.20 -13.32
N VAL A 283 -11.17 -15.87 -13.44
CA VAL A 283 -11.84 -15.15 -14.54
C VAL A 283 -11.25 -15.52 -15.90
N LEU A 284 -9.93 -15.65 -16.01
CA LEU A 284 -9.27 -16.10 -17.24
C LEU A 284 -9.71 -17.52 -17.61
N ASN A 285 -9.82 -18.42 -16.63
CA ASN A 285 -10.34 -19.78 -16.86
C ASN A 285 -11.78 -19.74 -17.38
N VAL A 286 -12.64 -18.84 -16.87
CA VAL A 286 -14.02 -18.67 -17.38
C VAL A 286 -14.03 -18.07 -18.78
N HIS A 287 -13.17 -17.07 -19.05
CA HIS A 287 -13.09 -16.36 -20.33
C HIS A 287 -12.71 -17.28 -21.51
N TYR A 288 -11.76 -18.20 -21.29
CA TYR A 288 -11.30 -19.13 -22.33
C TYR A 288 -12.11 -20.44 -22.41
N ARG A 289 -13.29 -20.53 -21.79
CA ARG A 289 -14.19 -21.68 -21.96
C ARG A 289 -14.78 -21.69 -23.37
N THR A 290 -14.79 -22.88 -23.96
CA THR A 290 -15.37 -23.12 -25.29
C THR A 290 -16.59 -24.03 -25.19
N PRO A 291 -17.59 -23.88 -26.07
CA PRO A 291 -18.79 -24.72 -26.06
C PRO A 291 -18.52 -26.21 -26.30
N LYS A 292 -17.37 -26.55 -26.91
CA LYS A 292 -16.95 -27.94 -27.14
C LYS A 292 -16.47 -28.64 -25.86
N THR A 293 -15.99 -27.89 -24.88
CA THR A 293 -15.42 -28.45 -23.63
C THR A 293 -16.36 -28.34 -22.45
N HIS A 294 -17.15 -27.28 -22.36
CA HIS A 294 -18.02 -26.99 -21.23
C HIS A 294 -19.41 -26.58 -21.70
N THR A 295 -20.44 -27.09 -21.03
CA THR A 295 -21.84 -26.66 -21.20
C THR A 295 -22.16 -25.53 -20.21
N MET A 296 -22.89 -24.50 -20.66
CA MET A 296 -23.28 -23.39 -19.80
C MET A 296 -24.46 -23.78 -18.90
N PRO A 297 -24.32 -23.75 -17.56
CA PRO A 297 -25.44 -24.04 -16.67
C PRO A 297 -26.55 -22.98 -16.79
N VAL A 298 -27.80 -23.43 -16.69
CA VAL A 298 -28.98 -22.55 -16.84
C VAL A 298 -29.00 -21.44 -15.79
N TRP A 299 -28.57 -21.74 -14.55
CA TRP A 299 -28.51 -20.75 -13.47
C TRP A 299 -27.48 -19.64 -13.73
N VAL A 300 -26.34 -19.96 -14.38
CA VAL A 300 -25.31 -18.97 -14.75
C VAL A 300 -25.90 -17.98 -15.74
N ARG A 301 -26.67 -18.48 -16.71
CA ARG A 301 -27.37 -17.67 -17.71
C ARG A 301 -28.32 -16.67 -17.03
N THR A 302 -29.10 -17.10 -16.05
CA THR A 302 -30.05 -16.21 -15.37
C THR A 302 -29.36 -15.19 -14.46
N ILE A 303 -28.32 -15.59 -13.72
CA ILE A 303 -27.64 -14.70 -12.77
C ILE A 303 -26.70 -13.72 -13.47
N PHE A 304 -25.79 -14.21 -14.32
CA PHE A 304 -24.72 -13.39 -14.92
C PHE A 304 -25.13 -12.68 -16.21
N LEU A 305 -26.14 -13.16 -16.97
CA LEU A 305 -26.60 -12.44 -18.16
C LEU A 305 -27.81 -11.53 -17.90
N ASN A 306 -28.67 -11.84 -16.92
CA ASN A 306 -29.92 -11.09 -16.72
C ASN A 306 -29.95 -10.26 -15.43
N LEU A 307 -29.50 -10.82 -14.30
CA LEU A 307 -29.62 -10.15 -12.99
C LEU A 307 -28.49 -9.16 -12.73
N LEU A 308 -27.23 -9.61 -12.82
CA LEU A 308 -26.05 -8.83 -12.46
C LEU A 308 -25.79 -7.62 -13.39
N PRO A 309 -25.94 -7.72 -14.73
CA PRO A 309 -25.76 -6.58 -15.61
C PRO A 309 -26.76 -5.44 -15.35
N ARG A 310 -27.98 -5.76 -14.90
CA ARG A 310 -29.00 -4.76 -14.52
C ARG A 310 -28.62 -4.01 -13.25
N ILE A 311 -28.03 -4.70 -12.27
CA ILE A 311 -27.52 -4.09 -11.04
C ILE A 311 -26.30 -3.20 -11.34
N MET A 312 -25.48 -3.60 -12.31
CA MET A 312 -24.21 -2.97 -12.66
C MET A 312 -24.32 -1.92 -13.79
N PHE A 313 -25.54 -1.61 -14.25
CA PHE A 313 -25.82 -0.74 -15.39
C PHE A 313 -25.01 -1.06 -16.66
N MET A 314 -24.77 -2.35 -16.92
CA MET A 314 -24.10 -2.82 -18.13
C MET A 314 -25.11 -3.12 -19.21
N THR A 315 -25.08 -2.33 -20.28
CA THR A 315 -25.78 -2.67 -21.51
C THR A 315 -24.94 -3.72 -22.24
N ARG A 316 -25.54 -4.88 -22.57
CA ARG A 316 -24.89 -5.85 -23.46
C ARG A 316 -24.51 -5.09 -24.74
N PRO A 317 -23.26 -5.14 -25.21
CA PRO A 317 -22.95 -4.62 -26.54
C PRO A 317 -23.94 -5.33 -27.47
N ALA A 318 -24.77 -4.55 -28.15
CA ALA A 318 -25.73 -5.11 -29.08
C ALA A 318 -24.91 -5.99 -30.03
N SER A 319 -25.20 -7.29 -30.04
CA SER A 319 -24.88 -8.07 -31.23
C SER A 319 -25.39 -7.25 -32.39
N ASP A 320 -24.54 -6.96 -33.38
CA ASP A 320 -24.87 -6.24 -34.62
C ASP A 320 -25.93 -7.03 -35.44
N GLU A 321 -27.12 -7.19 -34.86
CA GLU A 321 -28.31 -7.80 -35.41
C GLU A 321 -29.49 -6.81 -35.42
N GLU A 322 -29.32 -5.60 -34.86
CA GLU A 322 -30.36 -4.56 -34.87
C GLU A 322 -30.15 -3.42 -35.88
N ASN A 323 -29.14 -3.50 -36.75
CA ASN A 323 -29.04 -2.64 -37.93
C ASN A 323 -28.91 -3.37 -39.27
N ASN A 324 -28.97 -4.71 -39.27
CA ASN A 324 -29.47 -5.42 -40.43
C ASN A 324 -30.91 -5.79 -40.12
N GLN A 325 -31.82 -5.09 -40.78
CA GLN A 325 -33.19 -5.53 -40.99
C GLN A 325 -33.20 -7.06 -41.06
N LYS A 326 -33.82 -7.73 -40.09
CA LYS A 326 -34.44 -9.02 -40.40
C LYS A 326 -35.32 -8.71 -41.62
N PRO A 327 -35.07 -9.23 -42.83
CA PRO A 327 -36.17 -9.36 -43.75
C PRO A 327 -37.13 -10.28 -43.00
N LYS A 328 -38.22 -9.70 -42.46
CA LYS A 328 -39.42 -10.49 -42.22
C LYS A 328 -39.63 -11.28 -43.52
N PRO A 329 -39.73 -12.62 -43.51
CA PRO A 329 -40.39 -13.27 -44.61
C PRO A 329 -41.86 -12.89 -44.49
N PHE A 330 -42.20 -11.72 -45.03
CA PHE A 330 -43.58 -11.28 -45.20
C PHE A 330 -43.92 -11.47 -46.68
N PHE A 331 -43.86 -12.73 -47.13
CA PHE A 331 -44.71 -13.26 -48.19
C PHE A 331 -44.81 -14.78 -48.08
N THR A 332 -45.35 -15.27 -46.97
CA THR A 332 -46.33 -16.36 -47.03
C THR A 332 -47.72 -15.74 -47.05
N SER A 333 -48.06 -15.16 -48.19
CA SER A 333 -49.44 -15.13 -48.67
C SER A 333 -49.48 -15.59 -50.12
N GLU A 334 -48.78 -16.69 -50.43
CA GLU A 334 -48.93 -17.39 -51.71
C GLU A 334 -48.62 -18.91 -51.68
N PHE A 335 -48.52 -19.53 -50.49
CA PHE A 335 -48.43 -21.00 -50.37
C PHE A 335 -49.41 -21.61 -49.35
N SER A 336 -50.42 -20.85 -48.93
CA SER A 336 -51.52 -21.33 -48.08
C SER A 336 -52.70 -21.93 -48.86
N ASN A 337 -52.64 -21.97 -50.20
CA ASN A 337 -53.73 -22.44 -51.06
C ASN A 337 -53.48 -23.82 -51.70
N LEU A 338 -52.71 -24.69 -51.03
CA LEU A 338 -52.62 -26.11 -51.43
C LEU A 338 -53.40 -27.06 -50.51
N ASN A 339 -54.17 -26.54 -49.54
CA ASN A 339 -55.03 -27.34 -48.66
C ASN A 339 -56.53 -26.98 -48.75
N CYS A 340 -57.03 -26.67 -49.96
CA CYS A 340 -58.48 -26.66 -50.24
C CYS A 340 -58.78 -27.43 -51.54
N PHE A 341 -58.32 -28.67 -51.64
CA PHE A 341 -58.95 -29.67 -52.49
C PHE A 341 -59.97 -30.43 -51.63
N ASN A 342 -61.06 -29.76 -51.27
CA ASN A 342 -62.34 -30.36 -50.90
C ASN A 342 -63.36 -29.25 -50.66
N SER A 343 -64.58 -29.48 -51.16
CA SER A 343 -65.77 -28.64 -50.99
C SER A 343 -65.89 -27.43 -51.94
N SER A 344 -66.52 -27.70 -53.10
CA SER A 344 -67.70 -27.00 -53.64
C SER A 344 -67.99 -25.54 -53.26
N GLU A 345 -68.31 -24.77 -54.31
CA GLU A 345 -69.01 -23.45 -54.36
C GLU A 345 -68.15 -22.19 -54.14
N THR A 346 -68.36 -21.00 -54.72
CA THR A 346 -69.09 -20.45 -55.87
C THR A 346 -68.68 -18.95 -55.95
N LYS A 347 -68.44 -18.41 -57.16
CA LYS A 347 -68.46 -16.98 -57.62
C LYS A 347 -67.46 -15.93 -57.05
N CYS A 348 -66.64 -15.41 -57.97
CA CYS A 348 -66.32 -13.97 -58.15
C CYS A 348 -65.79 -13.84 -59.61
N CYS A 349 -66.37 -13.15 -60.60
CA CYS A 349 -67.29 -12.01 -60.65
C CYS A 349 -68.40 -12.28 -61.70
N LYS A 350 -69.62 -11.79 -61.42
CA LYS A 350 -70.65 -11.53 -62.43
C LYS A 350 -70.92 -10.02 -62.44
N ASP A 351 -71.29 -9.55 -63.63
CA ASP A 351 -71.87 -8.25 -63.96
C ASP A 351 -70.88 -7.07 -64.11
N GLY A 352 -70.35 -6.97 -65.33
CA GLY A 352 -70.47 -5.77 -66.15
C GLY A 352 -70.00 -4.45 -65.56
N PHE A 353 -68.69 -4.26 -65.41
CA PHE A 353 -68.02 -2.96 -65.57
C PHE A 353 -66.63 -3.17 -66.19
N VAL A 354 -66.31 -2.35 -67.18
CA VAL A 354 -65.05 -2.35 -67.93
C VAL A 354 -63.95 -1.79 -67.03
N CYS A 355 -62.97 -2.61 -66.64
CA CYS A 355 -61.72 -2.11 -66.06
C CYS A 355 -60.83 -1.59 -67.19
N GLN A 356 -60.96 -0.29 -67.46
CA GLN A 356 -59.95 0.46 -68.17
C GLN A 356 -58.92 0.93 -67.14
N ASP A 357 -57.66 0.75 -67.49
CA ASP A 357 -56.43 1.05 -66.75
C ASP A 357 -55.78 -0.10 -65.95
N THR A 358 -54.47 -0.17 -66.18
CA THR A 358 -53.52 -1.26 -65.99
C THR A 358 -53.16 -1.52 -64.52
N ALA A 359 -54.02 -2.19 -63.75
CA ALA A 359 -53.67 -2.62 -62.38
C ALA A 359 -54.47 -3.83 -61.83
N CYS A 360 -54.62 -4.92 -62.61
CA CYS A 360 -55.12 -6.19 -62.08
C CYS A 360 -54.06 -7.30 -62.19
N SER A 361 -53.57 -7.77 -61.04
CA SER A 361 -52.54 -8.81 -60.90
C SER A 361 -52.98 -10.19 -61.40
N CYS A 362 -54.29 -10.46 -61.52
CA CYS A 362 -54.82 -11.74 -62.02
C CYS A 362 -54.57 -11.97 -63.52
N CYS A 363 -54.46 -10.91 -64.34
CA CYS A 363 -54.27 -11.04 -65.79
C CYS A 363 -52.79 -10.98 -66.22
N GLN A 364 -51.88 -10.57 -65.33
CA GLN A 364 -50.46 -10.37 -65.65
C GLN A 364 -49.66 -11.68 -65.61
N TYR A 365 -50.08 -12.66 -64.81
CA TYR A 365 -49.39 -13.94 -64.67
C TYR A 365 -49.59 -14.88 -65.87
N GLN A 366 -50.68 -14.73 -66.61
CA GLN A 366 -50.99 -15.57 -67.78
C GLN A 366 -50.25 -15.15 -69.07
N ARG A 367 -49.58 -13.98 -69.07
CA ARG A 367 -48.92 -13.42 -70.26
C ARG A 367 -47.43 -13.77 -70.38
N MET A 368 -46.82 -14.41 -69.37
CA MET A 368 -45.37 -14.75 -69.38
C MET A 368 -45.04 -16.22 -69.69
N LYS A 369 -46.01 -17.03 -70.11
CA LYS A 369 -45.75 -18.36 -70.70
C LYS A 369 -46.72 -18.63 -71.85
N PHE A 370 -46.45 -18.07 -73.03
CA PHE A 370 -46.83 -18.69 -74.32
C PHE A 370 -46.15 -17.96 -75.51
N SER A 371 -44.89 -18.31 -75.78
CA SER A 371 -44.17 -18.19 -77.07
C SER A 371 -42.83 -18.92 -76.83
N ASP A 372 -42.58 -20.16 -77.24
CA ASP A 372 -42.89 -20.83 -78.50
C ASP A 372 -43.16 -22.32 -78.26
N PHE A 373 -44.15 -22.86 -78.97
CA PHE A 373 -44.08 -24.06 -79.82
C PHE A 373 -45.49 -24.66 -79.94
N SER A 374 -46.12 -24.31 -81.06
CA SER A 374 -47.34 -24.94 -81.57
C SER A 374 -47.04 -26.37 -82.00
N GLY A 375 -47.90 -27.34 -81.62
CA GLY A 375 -47.86 -28.66 -82.25
C GLY A 375 -48.62 -29.79 -81.54
N ASN A 376 -49.95 -29.76 -81.62
CA ASN A 376 -50.89 -30.89 -81.65
C ASN A 376 -51.06 -31.84 -80.44
N LEU A 377 -52.19 -31.61 -79.75
CA LEU A 377 -53.33 -32.52 -79.54
C LEU A 377 -53.05 -34.04 -79.44
N THR A 378 -53.33 -34.63 -78.28
CA THR A 378 -54.46 -35.57 -78.13
C THR A 378 -54.79 -35.85 -76.66
N ARG A 379 -56.08 -36.11 -76.49
CA ARG A 379 -56.88 -36.22 -75.28
C ARG A 379 -56.82 -37.65 -74.74
N SER A 380 -56.50 -37.84 -73.47
CA SER A 380 -57.09 -38.92 -72.67
C SER A 380 -57.04 -38.60 -71.17
N SER A 381 -58.17 -38.91 -70.56
CA SER A 381 -58.51 -38.83 -69.15
C SER A 381 -57.87 -39.96 -68.36
N SER A 382 -57.21 -39.65 -67.25
CA SER A 382 -57.16 -40.52 -66.07
C SER A 382 -56.61 -39.76 -64.87
N SER A 383 -57.40 -39.75 -63.81
CA SER A 383 -57.10 -39.30 -62.47
C SER A 383 -56.04 -40.19 -61.82
N GLU A 384 -54.83 -39.68 -61.60
CA GLU A 384 -53.92 -40.20 -60.59
C GLU A 384 -53.21 -39.03 -59.88
N SER A 385 -53.42 -38.96 -58.58
CA SER A 385 -52.73 -38.07 -57.64
C SER A 385 -51.26 -38.48 -57.57
N VAL A 386 -50.35 -37.57 -57.88
CA VAL A 386 -48.90 -37.83 -57.83
C VAL A 386 -48.25 -36.94 -56.76
N ASP A 387 -47.60 -37.61 -55.82
CA ASP A 387 -46.91 -37.07 -54.63
C ASP A 387 -45.90 -35.95 -54.94
N PRO A 388 -45.65 -35.03 -53.98
CA PRO A 388 -44.69 -33.92 -54.12
C PRO A 388 -43.22 -34.35 -54.20
N LEU A 389 -42.93 -35.66 -54.23
CA LEU A 389 -41.58 -36.22 -54.37
C LEU A 389 -41.04 -36.16 -55.82
N LEU A 390 -41.90 -35.94 -56.82
CA LEU A 390 -41.52 -35.95 -58.24
C LEU A 390 -41.07 -34.59 -58.81
N SER A 391 -41.06 -33.52 -58.00
CA SER A 391 -40.45 -32.25 -58.43
C SER A 391 -38.92 -32.22 -58.25
N LEU A 392 -38.35 -33.19 -57.52
CA LEU A 392 -36.89 -33.35 -57.42
C LEU A 392 -36.30 -34.22 -58.54
N SER A 393 -37.09 -35.06 -59.22
CA SER A 393 -36.61 -36.01 -60.24
C SER A 393 -36.21 -35.40 -61.59
N VAL A 394 -36.28 -34.07 -61.71
CA VAL A 394 -35.87 -33.33 -62.92
C VAL A 394 -34.54 -32.56 -62.72
N LEU A 395 -33.91 -32.65 -61.54
CA LEU A 395 -32.57 -32.10 -61.34
C LEU A 395 -31.49 -33.10 -61.77
N SER A 396 -30.52 -32.63 -62.58
CA SER A 396 -29.29 -33.36 -62.87
C SER A 396 -28.59 -33.74 -61.55
N PRO A 397 -27.86 -34.88 -61.50
CA PRO A 397 -27.16 -35.33 -60.29
C PRO A 397 -26.23 -34.24 -59.73
N GLU A 398 -25.58 -33.49 -60.61
CA GLU A 398 -24.72 -32.35 -60.27
C GLU A 398 -25.46 -31.22 -59.53
N MET A 399 -26.73 -30.97 -59.85
CA MET A 399 -27.53 -29.92 -59.21
C MET A 399 -28.06 -30.37 -57.83
N ARG A 400 -28.25 -31.67 -57.62
CA ARG A 400 -28.57 -32.22 -56.29
C ARG A 400 -27.36 -32.14 -55.36
N ASP A 401 -26.18 -32.50 -55.85
CA ASP A 401 -24.92 -32.41 -55.10
C ASP A 401 -24.58 -30.94 -54.76
N ALA A 402 -24.87 -30.00 -55.67
CA ALA A 402 -24.74 -28.57 -55.43
C ALA A 402 -25.71 -28.06 -54.33
N ILE A 403 -26.96 -28.51 -54.32
CA ILE A 403 -27.93 -28.13 -53.27
C ILE A 403 -27.53 -28.73 -51.92
N GLU A 404 -27.06 -29.98 -51.90
CA GLU A 404 -26.61 -30.66 -50.68
C GLU A 404 -25.34 -30.01 -50.10
N SER A 405 -24.39 -29.61 -50.95
CA SER A 405 -23.21 -28.86 -50.52
C SER A 405 -23.55 -27.46 -50.00
N VAL A 406 -24.48 -26.74 -50.63
CA VAL A 406 -24.98 -25.44 -50.10
C VAL A 406 -25.70 -25.63 -48.77
N LYS A 407 -26.52 -26.69 -48.63
CA LYS A 407 -27.17 -27.04 -47.37
C LYS A 407 -26.14 -27.35 -46.28
N TYR A 408 -25.11 -28.12 -46.59
CA TYR A 408 -24.01 -28.41 -45.68
C TYR A 408 -23.25 -27.14 -45.26
N ILE A 409 -22.97 -26.24 -46.21
CA ILE A 409 -22.33 -24.94 -45.90
C ILE A 409 -23.23 -24.11 -44.98
N ALA A 410 -24.53 -24.02 -45.26
CA ALA A 410 -25.48 -23.30 -44.44
C ALA A 410 -25.59 -23.87 -43.01
N GLU A 411 -25.65 -25.20 -42.87
CA GLU A 411 -25.65 -25.87 -41.56
C GLU A 411 -24.33 -25.70 -40.81
N ASN A 412 -23.19 -25.78 -41.50
CA ASN A 412 -21.88 -25.56 -40.91
C ASN A 412 -21.69 -24.10 -40.46
N MET A 413 -22.13 -23.12 -41.27
CA MET A 413 -22.13 -21.70 -40.89
C MET A 413 -23.05 -21.45 -39.69
N LYS A 414 -24.23 -22.10 -39.64
CA LYS A 414 -25.14 -22.01 -38.50
C LYS A 414 -24.52 -22.57 -37.22
N MET A 415 -23.91 -23.76 -37.28
CA MET A 415 -23.23 -24.36 -36.12
C MET A 415 -22.04 -23.50 -35.65
N GLN A 416 -21.30 -22.88 -36.57
CA GLN A 416 -20.23 -21.94 -36.24
C GLN A 416 -20.76 -20.68 -35.56
N ASN A 417 -21.89 -20.12 -36.04
CA ASN A 417 -22.53 -18.97 -35.42
C ASN A 417 -23.05 -19.29 -34.01
N GLU A 418 -23.75 -20.41 -33.82
CA GLU A 418 -24.22 -20.84 -32.49
C GLU A 418 -23.06 -21.07 -31.51
N ALA A 419 -21.96 -21.67 -31.99
CA ALA A 419 -20.76 -21.84 -31.16
C ALA A 419 -20.11 -20.50 -30.79
N LYS A 420 -20.12 -19.52 -31.72
CA LYS A 420 -19.61 -18.17 -31.47
C LYS A 420 -20.47 -17.41 -30.46
N GLU A 421 -21.80 -17.50 -30.56
CA GLU A 421 -22.72 -16.89 -29.59
C GLU A 421 -22.48 -17.41 -28.17
N ILE A 422 -22.31 -18.73 -28.00
CA ILE A 422 -22.04 -19.32 -26.69
C ILE A 422 -20.67 -18.88 -26.17
N GLN A 423 -19.67 -18.73 -27.05
CA GLN A 423 -18.36 -18.22 -26.67
C GLN A 423 -18.44 -16.75 -26.23
N ASP A 424 -19.20 -15.92 -26.94
CA ASP A 424 -19.42 -14.52 -26.58
C ASP A 424 -20.19 -14.40 -25.25
N ASP A 425 -21.12 -15.30 -24.96
CA ASP A 425 -21.78 -15.40 -23.66
C ASP A 425 -20.78 -15.72 -22.52
N TRP A 426 -19.86 -16.67 -22.71
CA TRP A 426 -18.81 -16.95 -21.72
C TRP A 426 -17.87 -15.76 -21.48
N LYS A 427 -17.48 -15.06 -22.55
CA LYS A 427 -16.67 -13.84 -22.45
C LYS A 427 -17.40 -12.74 -21.70
N TYR A 428 -18.70 -12.57 -21.97
CA TYR A 428 -19.53 -11.60 -21.27
C TYR A 428 -19.69 -11.94 -19.79
N VAL A 429 -19.90 -13.21 -19.45
CA VAL A 429 -19.92 -13.68 -18.05
C VAL A 429 -18.60 -13.36 -17.35
N ALA A 430 -17.46 -13.62 -17.98
CA ALA A 430 -16.15 -13.28 -17.43
C ALA A 430 -16.00 -11.76 -17.19
N MET A 431 -16.46 -10.93 -18.15
CA MET A 431 -16.46 -9.47 -18.01
C MET A 431 -17.34 -8.98 -16.84
N VAL A 432 -18.52 -9.57 -16.65
CA VAL A 432 -19.42 -9.23 -15.54
C VAL A 432 -18.78 -9.60 -14.20
N ILE A 433 -18.15 -10.78 -14.11
CA ILE A 433 -17.43 -11.22 -12.91
C ILE A 433 -16.30 -10.24 -12.57
N ASP A 434 -15.48 -9.86 -13.56
CA ASP A 434 -14.39 -8.90 -13.38
C ASP A 434 -14.88 -7.57 -12.80
N ARG A 435 -16.02 -7.09 -13.29
CA ARG A 435 -16.57 -5.79 -12.91
C ARG A 435 -17.16 -5.80 -11.51
N ILE A 436 -17.75 -6.90 -11.09
CA ILE A 436 -18.24 -7.07 -9.71
C ILE A 436 -17.06 -7.02 -8.75
N PHE A 437 -16.00 -7.79 -9.05
CA PHE A 437 -14.81 -7.77 -8.21
C PHE A 437 -14.10 -6.42 -8.24
N LEU A 438 -14.10 -5.70 -9.36
CA LEU A 438 -13.62 -4.32 -9.42
C LEU A 438 -14.30 -3.43 -8.37
N TRP A 439 -15.63 -3.43 -8.28
CA TRP A 439 -16.35 -2.59 -7.30
C TRP A 439 -16.10 -3.04 -5.86
N VAL A 440 -16.06 -4.34 -5.61
CA VAL A 440 -15.74 -4.89 -4.29
C VAL A 440 -14.33 -4.45 -3.86
N PHE A 441 -13.34 -4.57 -4.75
CA PHE A 441 -11.96 -4.18 -4.46
C PHE A 441 -11.79 -2.67 -4.34
N ILE A 442 -12.48 -1.85 -5.14
CA ILE A 442 -12.49 -0.39 -4.97
C ILE A 442 -13.00 -0.03 -3.57
N LEU A 443 -14.15 -0.58 -3.17
CA LEU A 443 -14.75 -0.27 -1.88
C LEU A 443 -13.84 -0.69 -0.73
N VAL A 444 -13.27 -1.89 -0.79
CA VAL A 444 -12.36 -2.37 0.26
C VAL A 444 -11.04 -1.59 0.27
N CYS A 445 -10.51 -1.19 -0.88
CA CYS A 445 -9.31 -0.37 -0.96
C CYS A 445 -9.55 1.04 -0.37
N ILE A 446 -10.69 1.67 -0.68
CA ILE A 446 -11.07 2.97 -0.11
C ILE A 446 -11.30 2.86 1.40
N LEU A 447 -12.02 1.83 1.87
CA LEU A 447 -12.26 1.63 3.29
C LEU A 447 -10.97 1.28 4.06
N GLY A 448 -10.09 0.46 3.48
CA GLY A 448 -8.81 0.10 4.07
C GLY A 448 -7.86 1.29 4.16
N THR A 449 -7.74 2.08 3.09
CA THR A 449 -6.94 3.31 3.09
C THR A 449 -7.51 4.36 4.04
N ALA A 450 -8.82 4.62 4.00
CA ALA A 450 -9.44 5.58 4.90
C ALA A 450 -9.35 5.14 6.36
N GLY A 451 -9.66 3.87 6.66
CA GLY A 451 -9.62 3.33 8.03
C GLY A 451 -8.23 3.41 8.65
N LEU A 452 -7.19 3.03 7.91
CA LEU A 452 -5.82 3.02 8.43
C LEU A 452 -5.18 4.41 8.44
N PHE A 453 -5.44 5.30 7.46
CA PHE A 453 -4.80 6.63 7.44
C PHE A 453 -5.56 7.71 8.22
N LEU A 454 -6.88 7.61 8.42
CA LEU A 454 -7.61 8.58 9.26
C LEU A 454 -7.46 8.30 10.75
N GLN A 455 -7.25 7.05 11.16
CA GLN A 455 -7.16 6.68 12.58
C GLN A 455 -6.02 7.43 13.32
N PRO A 456 -4.80 7.60 12.77
CA PRO A 456 -3.76 8.43 13.36
C PRO A 456 -4.06 9.92 13.31
N LEU A 457 -4.69 10.39 12.23
CA LEU A 457 -4.95 11.81 12.02
C LEU A 457 -5.98 12.34 13.04
N MET A 458 -6.97 11.52 13.40
CA MET A 458 -7.95 11.88 14.43
C MET A 458 -7.43 11.66 15.86
N ALA A 459 -6.51 10.72 16.08
CA ALA A 459 -5.88 10.53 17.38
C ALA A 459 -4.86 11.63 17.72
N GLY A 460 -4.36 12.37 16.73
CA GLY A 460 -3.41 13.46 16.90
C GLY A 460 -3.97 14.73 17.55
N ASP A 461 -5.29 14.89 17.62
CA ASP A 461 -5.94 16.07 18.22
C ASP A 461 -6.23 15.93 19.74
N GLU A 462 -5.93 14.77 20.36
CA GLU A 462 -6.17 14.52 21.79
C GLU A 462 -4.90 14.52 22.69
N MET A 463 -3.72 14.96 22.22
CA MET A 463 -2.49 15.00 23.05
C MET A 463 -1.76 16.34 23.12
#